data_AF-A0A367J214-F1
#
_entry.id   AF-A0A367J214-F1
#
_cell.length_a   1.000
_cell.length_b   1.000
_cell.length_c   1.000
_cell.angle_alpha   90.00
_cell.angle_beta   90.00
_cell.angle_gamma   90.00
#
_symmetry.space_group_name_H-M   'P 1'
#
loop_
_entity.id
_entity.type
_entity.pdbx_description
1 polymer ?
#
loop_
_entity_poly.entity_id
_entity_poly.type
_entity_poly.pdbx_seq_one_letter_code
_entity_poly.pdbx_strand_id
1 'polypeptide(L)'
;VLIVGAGLVGCELAVAIRKKAISKLSNDIAVVLVDSLSEVLHRFPKKQKRRAYNYLKALGVEVILNERVTALCVEKNDESYYGSSGRVYSCKEFVVLMATGSKINTDIILNSTNKPSLDTCLNNHGYVCVKETLQVEHWRYRHIFAGGDITNVKEEKTAYAATIAGVCIARNICRLEKGKEPVAQGTKGLIAPPCKPLHGISAQGGIEDLNLFERRLSFMSHTWEALKFFNEKQYFKIIQSKNFGIIGRAPKTLEMTTQQSDGSTFPSSRNCSIDKANENRVMQ
;
A
#
# COMPACT_ATOMS: atom_id res chain seq x y z
N VAL A 1 4.56 10.72 -21.95
CA VAL A 1 4.01 9.94 -20.80
C VAL A 1 3.09 10.83 -19.99
N LEU A 2 1.85 10.38 -19.77
CA LEU A 2 0.87 11.05 -18.92
C LEU A 2 0.79 10.32 -17.57
N ILE A 3 0.91 11.05 -16.48
CA ILE A 3 0.74 10.53 -15.12
C ILE A 3 -0.47 11.24 -14.51
N VAL A 4 -1.49 10.47 -14.13
CA VAL A 4 -2.74 11.00 -13.56
C VAL A 4 -2.73 10.81 -12.05
N GLY A 5 -2.63 11.91 -11.31
CA GLY A 5 -2.52 11.98 -9.86
C GLY A 5 -1.15 12.51 -9.42
N ALA A 6 -1.10 13.71 -8.85
CA ALA A 6 0.08 14.36 -8.29
C ALA A 6 0.21 14.14 -6.77
N GLY A 7 -0.22 12.97 -6.29
CA GLY A 7 0.12 12.45 -4.97
C GLY A 7 1.59 12.04 -4.87
N LEU A 8 1.95 11.36 -3.78
CA LEU A 8 3.32 10.88 -3.53
C LEU A 8 3.83 10.02 -4.70
N VAL A 9 3.04 9.02 -5.09
CA VAL A 9 3.39 8.04 -6.13
C VAL A 9 3.58 8.72 -7.49
N GLY A 10 2.65 9.56 -7.92
CA GLY A 10 2.75 10.20 -9.23
C GLY A 10 3.88 11.22 -9.33
N CYS A 11 4.16 11.96 -8.26
CA CYS A 11 5.33 12.84 -8.22
C CYS A 11 6.65 12.05 -8.32
N GLU A 12 6.75 10.93 -7.61
CA GLU A 12 7.93 10.06 -7.67
C GLU A 12 8.13 9.47 -9.07
N LEU A 13 7.05 8.96 -9.67
CA LEU A 13 7.04 8.40 -11.02
C LEU A 13 7.46 9.44 -12.06
N ALA A 14 6.94 10.67 -11.97
CA ALA A 14 7.30 11.77 -12.86
C ALA A 14 8.80 12.08 -12.82
N VAL A 15 9.38 12.15 -11.60
CA VAL A 15 10.81 12.38 -11.41
C VAL A 15 11.63 11.21 -11.96
N ALA A 16 11.26 9.97 -11.64
CA ALA A 16 12.00 8.78 -12.06
C ALA A 16 12.04 8.65 -13.60
N ILE A 17 10.90 8.80 -14.26
CA ILE A 17 10.79 8.74 -15.72
C ILE A 17 11.59 9.88 -16.36
N ARG A 18 11.44 11.12 -15.86
CA ARG A 18 12.12 12.26 -16.45
C ARG A 18 13.64 12.20 -16.27
N LYS A 19 14.13 11.83 -15.07
CA LYS A 19 15.58 11.60 -14.84
C LYS A 19 16.11 10.50 -15.77
N LYS A 20 15.36 9.41 -15.94
CA LYS A 20 15.77 8.30 -16.81
C LYS A 20 15.85 8.74 -18.27
N ALA A 21 14.87 9.50 -18.76
CA ALA A 21 14.87 10.06 -20.10
C ALA A 21 16.10 10.96 -20.34
N ILE A 22 16.38 11.89 -19.41
CA ILE A 22 17.57 12.76 -19.47
C ILE A 22 18.86 11.93 -19.49
N SER A 23 18.98 10.92 -18.62
CA SER A 23 20.18 10.07 -18.54
C SER A 23 20.45 9.27 -19.81
N LYS A 24 19.40 8.97 -20.59
CA LYS A 24 19.49 8.26 -21.87
C LYS A 24 19.67 9.20 -23.07
N LEU A 25 19.78 10.52 -22.83
CA LEU A 25 19.78 11.56 -23.87
C LEU A 25 18.52 11.51 -24.78
N SER A 26 17.43 10.95 -24.26
CA SER A 26 16.13 10.86 -24.93
C SER A 26 15.36 12.16 -24.67
N ASN A 27 15.55 13.14 -25.55
CA ASN A 27 14.83 14.43 -25.50
C ASN A 27 13.40 14.36 -26.03
N ASP A 28 13.03 13.25 -26.67
CA ASP A 28 11.73 12.92 -27.23
C ASP A 28 10.68 12.55 -26.17
N ILE A 29 11.10 12.19 -24.96
CA ILE A 29 10.18 11.76 -23.89
C ILE A 29 9.73 12.95 -23.04
N ALA A 30 8.54 13.45 -23.35
CA ALA A 30 7.80 14.40 -22.51
C ALA A 30 7.09 13.70 -21.34
N VAL A 31 7.09 14.33 -20.16
CA VAL A 31 6.38 13.85 -18.96
C VAL A 31 5.37 14.91 -18.53
N VAL A 32 4.10 14.53 -18.52
CA VAL A 32 2.97 15.36 -18.09
C VAL A 32 2.39 14.76 -16.81
N LEU A 33 2.33 15.54 -15.74
CA LEU A 33 1.74 15.19 -14.46
C LEU A 33 0.46 15.99 -14.27
N VAL A 34 -0.68 15.31 -14.16
CA VAL A 34 -2.00 15.93 -14.09
C VAL A 34 -2.67 15.57 -12.76
N ASP A 35 -3.31 16.53 -12.10
CA ASP A 35 -4.15 16.26 -10.93
C ASP A 35 -5.40 17.15 -10.93
N SER A 36 -6.50 16.59 -10.44
CA SER A 36 -7.75 17.30 -10.19
C SER A 36 -7.65 18.33 -9.05
N LEU A 37 -6.66 18.19 -8.16
CA LEU A 37 -6.41 19.10 -7.05
C LEU A 37 -5.55 20.29 -7.49
N SER A 38 -5.60 21.36 -6.70
CA SER A 38 -4.88 22.61 -6.96
C SER A 38 -3.39 22.59 -6.59
N GLU A 39 -2.91 21.50 -5.97
CA GLU A 39 -1.55 21.38 -5.44
C GLU A 39 -1.01 19.94 -5.57
N VAL A 40 0.28 19.83 -5.91
CA VAL A 40 1.02 18.57 -5.79
C VAL A 40 1.21 18.21 -4.31
N LEU A 41 1.27 16.91 -4.01
CA LEU A 41 1.46 16.39 -2.66
C LEU A 41 0.48 17.03 -1.64
N HIS A 42 -0.80 17.15 -1.97
CA HIS A 42 -1.79 17.94 -1.22
C HIS A 42 -1.79 17.74 0.31
N ARG A 43 -1.49 16.52 0.78
CA ARG A 43 -1.39 16.12 2.21
C ARG A 43 -0.14 16.64 2.93
N PHE A 44 0.80 17.24 2.21
CA PHE A 44 2.09 17.70 2.73
C PHE A 44 2.03 19.18 3.17
N PRO A 45 2.94 19.63 4.07
CA PRO A 45 3.02 21.03 4.45
C PRO A 45 3.31 21.95 3.25
N LYS A 46 2.72 23.15 3.25
CA LYS A 46 2.80 24.13 2.14
C LYS A 46 4.21 24.38 1.60
N LYS A 47 5.21 24.49 2.49
CA LYS A 47 6.61 24.69 2.10
C LYS A 47 7.16 23.53 1.26
N GLN A 48 6.77 22.29 1.58
CA GLN A 48 7.20 21.08 0.89
C GLN A 48 6.51 20.97 -0.46
N LYS A 49 5.20 21.23 -0.52
CA LYS A 49 4.41 21.28 -1.76
C LYS A 49 5.01 22.25 -2.78
N ARG A 50 5.33 23.48 -2.35
CA ARG A 50 5.97 24.50 -3.21
C ARG A 50 7.34 24.05 -3.72
N ARG A 51 8.16 23.43 -2.87
CA ARG A 51 9.48 22.91 -3.27
C ARG A 51 9.35 21.79 -4.29
N ALA A 52 8.44 20.85 -4.07
CA ALA A 52 8.17 19.74 -4.99
C ALA A 52 7.69 20.25 -6.36
N TYR A 53 6.74 21.19 -6.37
CA TYR A 53 6.24 21.81 -7.60
C TYR A 53 7.37 22.48 -8.40
N ASN A 54 8.17 23.33 -7.74
CA ASN A 54 9.29 24.00 -8.40
C ASN A 54 10.33 23.01 -8.93
N TYR A 55 10.60 21.95 -8.18
CA TYR A 55 11.54 20.91 -8.60
C TYR A 55 11.04 20.13 -9.82
N LEU A 56 9.77 19.73 -9.85
CA LEU A 56 9.15 19.06 -11.00
C LEU A 56 9.24 19.95 -12.27
N LYS A 57 8.90 21.23 -12.15
CA LYS A 57 8.99 22.19 -13.26
C LYS A 57 10.43 22.38 -13.72
N ALA A 58 11.39 22.53 -12.80
CA ALA A 58 12.81 22.66 -13.14
C ALA A 58 13.37 21.42 -13.84
N LEU A 59 12.83 20.24 -13.56
CA LEU A 59 13.18 18.98 -14.23
C LEU A 59 12.57 18.86 -15.65
N GLY A 60 11.71 19.80 -16.04
CA GLY A 60 11.00 19.79 -17.33
C GLY A 60 9.75 18.91 -17.34
N VAL A 61 9.16 18.62 -16.17
CA VAL A 61 7.83 17.99 -16.08
C VAL A 61 6.76 19.06 -16.31
N GLU A 62 5.83 18.81 -17.24
CA GLU A 62 4.63 19.63 -17.37
C GLU A 62 3.66 19.27 -16.24
N VAL A 63 3.34 20.22 -15.38
CA VAL A 63 2.43 20.01 -14.24
C VAL A 63 1.13 20.75 -14.49
N ILE A 64 0.03 20.01 -14.59
CA ILE A 64 -1.33 20.51 -14.82
C ILE A 64 -2.16 20.20 -13.58
N LEU A 65 -2.72 21.23 -12.96
CA LEU A 65 -3.49 21.14 -11.72
C LEU A 65 -4.91 21.65 -11.96
N ASN A 66 -5.84 21.32 -11.06
CA ASN A 66 -7.28 21.56 -11.26
C ASN A 66 -7.83 20.89 -12.53
N GLU A 67 -7.24 19.77 -12.93
CA GLU A 67 -7.61 19.06 -14.16
C GLU A 67 -7.99 17.62 -13.82
N ARG A 68 -9.28 17.32 -13.86
CA ARG A 68 -9.79 15.97 -13.66
C ARG A 68 -9.74 15.21 -14.98
N VAL A 69 -9.03 14.10 -14.98
CA VAL A 69 -8.94 13.21 -16.14
C VAL A 69 -9.95 12.07 -15.99
N THR A 70 -10.77 11.85 -17.01
CA THR A 70 -11.73 10.75 -17.11
C THR A 70 -11.47 9.92 -18.37
N ALA A 71 -11.53 8.59 -18.25
CA ALA A 71 -11.52 7.72 -19.41
C ALA A 71 -12.90 7.75 -20.08
N LEU A 72 -12.94 8.03 -21.38
CA LEU A 72 -14.15 7.95 -22.19
C LEU A 72 -13.80 7.17 -23.46
N CYS A 73 -14.16 5.90 -23.48
CA CYS A 73 -14.05 5.07 -24.68
C CYS A 73 -15.21 5.43 -25.60
N VAL A 74 -15.00 6.36 -26.54
CA VAL A 74 -16.06 6.77 -27.46
C VAL A 74 -16.13 5.84 -28.67
N GLU A 75 -15.05 5.15 -29.06
CA GLU A 75 -15.09 4.22 -30.19
C GLU A 75 -14.16 3.02 -29.99
N LYS A 76 -14.49 1.90 -30.65
CA LYS A 76 -13.87 0.57 -30.52
C LYS A 76 -12.34 0.52 -30.77
N ASN A 77 -11.68 1.63 -31.14
CA ASN A 77 -10.26 1.67 -31.52
C ASN A 77 -9.49 2.93 -31.05
N ASP A 78 -10.06 3.83 -30.24
CA ASP A 78 -9.32 5.01 -29.75
C ASP A 78 -9.66 5.30 -28.28
N GLU A 79 -8.98 4.60 -27.38
CA GLU A 79 -9.01 4.94 -25.96
C GLU A 79 -8.36 6.31 -25.79
N SER A 80 -9.14 7.29 -25.35
CA SER A 80 -8.66 8.64 -25.06
C SER A 80 -9.11 9.05 -23.68
N TYR A 81 -8.29 9.87 -23.04
CA TYR A 81 -8.57 10.46 -21.75
C TYR A 81 -8.93 11.93 -21.92
N TYR A 82 -9.95 12.37 -21.22
CA TYR A 82 -10.47 13.73 -21.33
C TYR A 82 -10.24 14.45 -20.01
N GLY A 83 -9.59 15.60 -20.10
CA GLY A 83 -9.46 16.54 -19.00
C GLY A 83 -10.71 17.39 -18.85
N SER A 84 -11.01 17.81 -17.63
CA SER A 84 -12.13 18.72 -17.32
C SER A 84 -12.07 20.06 -18.06
N SER A 85 -10.88 20.49 -18.49
CA SER A 85 -10.68 21.67 -19.33
C SER A 85 -11.09 21.48 -20.80
N GLY A 86 -11.42 20.25 -21.21
CA GLY A 86 -11.62 19.85 -22.60
C GLY A 86 -10.35 19.37 -23.30
N ARG A 87 -9.19 19.38 -22.63
CA ARG A 87 -7.94 18.80 -23.17
C ARG A 87 -8.11 17.29 -23.39
N VAL A 88 -7.69 16.81 -24.56
CA VAL A 88 -7.71 15.38 -24.92
C VAL A 88 -6.29 14.82 -24.83
N TYR A 89 -6.17 13.66 -24.18
CA TYR A 89 -4.93 12.89 -24.11
C TYR A 89 -5.17 11.55 -24.83
N SER A 90 -4.81 11.50 -26.11
CA SER A 90 -4.98 10.28 -26.92
C SER A 90 -3.94 9.21 -26.53
N CYS A 91 -4.36 7.95 -26.42
CA CYS A 91 -3.45 6.83 -26.18
C CYS A 91 -2.46 6.58 -27.34
N LYS A 92 -2.68 7.19 -28.52
CA LYS A 92 -1.70 7.19 -29.62
C LYS A 92 -0.45 8.00 -29.28
N GLU A 93 -0.58 9.03 -28.46
CA GLU A 93 0.50 9.94 -28.07
C GLU A 93 0.98 9.71 -26.63
N PHE A 94 0.09 9.25 -25.76
CA PHE A 94 0.35 9.11 -24.34
C PHE A 94 0.28 7.65 -23.88
N VAL A 95 1.38 7.18 -23.30
CA VAL A 95 1.32 6.10 -22.30
C VAL A 95 0.80 6.71 -21.00
N VAL A 96 -0.34 6.21 -20.53
CA VAL A 96 -1.04 6.73 -19.34
C VAL A 96 -0.77 5.86 -18.11
N LEU A 97 -0.34 6.50 -17.02
CA LEU A 97 -0.05 5.86 -15.74
C LEU A 97 -0.96 6.45 -14.66
N MET A 98 -1.83 5.62 -14.09
CA MET A 98 -2.76 6.05 -13.04
C MET A 98 -2.09 6.00 -11.66
N ALA A 99 -2.07 7.14 -10.98
CA ALA A 99 -1.54 7.35 -9.64
C ALA A 99 -2.56 8.07 -8.73
N THR A 100 -3.85 7.79 -8.93
CA THR A 100 -4.99 8.41 -8.23
C THR A 100 -5.33 7.76 -6.88
N GLY A 101 -4.56 6.77 -6.44
CA GLY A 101 -4.77 6.01 -5.20
C GLY A 101 -5.03 4.52 -5.44
N SER A 102 -4.87 3.72 -4.39
CA SER A 102 -5.07 2.27 -4.47
C SER A 102 -6.54 1.90 -4.20
N LYS A 103 -7.09 0.97 -4.98
CA LYS A 103 -8.36 0.31 -4.65
C LYS A 103 -8.14 -0.68 -3.51
N ILE A 104 -9.05 -0.68 -2.54
CA ILE A 104 -9.04 -1.66 -1.45
C ILE A 104 -9.27 -3.05 -2.04
N ASN A 105 -8.40 -4.00 -1.70
CA ASN A 105 -8.47 -5.37 -2.19
C ASN A 105 -9.04 -6.30 -1.09
N THR A 106 -10.36 -6.37 -1.01
CA THR A 106 -11.09 -7.20 -0.04
C THR A 106 -11.94 -8.29 -0.69
N ASP A 107 -11.65 -8.64 -1.94
CA ASP A 107 -12.37 -9.65 -2.72
C ASP A 107 -12.34 -11.04 -2.05
N ILE A 108 -11.25 -11.38 -1.36
CA ILE A 108 -11.14 -12.65 -0.60
C ILE A 108 -12.12 -12.71 0.58
N ILE A 109 -12.47 -11.56 1.16
CA ILE A 109 -13.42 -11.46 2.27
C ILE A 109 -14.85 -11.55 1.73
N LEU A 110 -15.13 -10.85 0.63
CA LEU A 110 -16.43 -10.88 -0.07
C LEU A 110 -16.78 -12.28 -0.57
N ASN A 111 -15.79 -13.02 -1.10
CA ASN A 111 -15.99 -14.35 -1.66
C ASN A 111 -15.70 -15.47 -0.63
N SER A 112 -15.68 -15.16 0.66
CA SER A 112 -15.39 -16.15 1.69
C SER A 112 -16.47 -17.23 1.76
N THR A 113 -16.07 -18.50 1.75
CA THR A 113 -16.98 -19.64 1.94
C THR A 113 -17.21 -20.00 3.41
N ASN A 114 -16.69 -19.20 4.33
CA ASN A 114 -16.84 -19.39 5.76
C ASN A 114 -18.31 -19.31 6.20
N LYS A 115 -18.67 -20.07 7.24
CA LYS A 115 -20.00 -20.02 7.88
C LYS A 115 -19.83 -19.67 9.37
N PRO A 116 -20.21 -18.45 9.81
CA PRO A 116 -20.80 -17.34 9.05
C PRO A 116 -19.80 -16.66 8.10
N SER A 117 -20.33 -15.93 7.11
CA SER A 117 -19.53 -15.21 6.11
C SER A 117 -18.76 -14.04 6.72
N LEU A 118 -17.57 -13.76 6.16
CA LEU A 118 -16.67 -12.70 6.61
C LEU A 118 -17.00 -11.32 6.02
N ASP A 119 -17.89 -11.24 5.04
CA ASP A 119 -18.38 -9.97 4.46
C ASP A 119 -18.96 -9.03 5.54
N THR A 120 -19.57 -9.58 6.59
CA THR A 120 -20.03 -8.84 7.78
C THR A 120 -18.93 -8.05 8.49
N CYS A 121 -17.66 -8.35 8.22
CA CYS A 121 -16.51 -7.66 8.79
C CYS A 121 -16.10 -6.43 7.95
N LEU A 122 -16.78 -6.12 6.85
CA LEU A 122 -16.46 -4.97 6.02
C LEU A 122 -17.32 -3.76 6.42
N ASN A 123 -16.71 -2.57 6.43
CA ASN A 123 -17.48 -1.33 6.57
C ASN A 123 -18.04 -0.87 5.20
N ASN A 124 -18.83 0.21 5.22
CA ASN A 124 -19.47 0.76 4.01
C ASN A 124 -18.48 1.23 2.92
N HIS A 125 -17.20 1.35 3.24
CA HIS A 125 -16.14 1.72 2.29
C HIS A 125 -15.35 0.50 1.80
N GLY A 126 -15.70 -0.72 2.23
CA GLY A 126 -15.02 -1.97 1.87
C GLY A 126 -13.75 -2.29 2.66
N TYR A 127 -13.44 -1.52 3.72
CA TYR A 127 -12.33 -1.85 4.63
C TYR A 127 -12.74 -2.93 5.62
N VAL A 128 -11.80 -3.81 5.96
CA VAL A 128 -11.95 -4.79 7.05
C VAL A 128 -11.94 -4.06 8.39
N CYS A 129 -13.01 -4.21 9.15
CA CYS A 129 -13.13 -3.79 10.54
C CYS A 129 -12.25 -4.68 11.42
N VAL A 130 -11.33 -4.05 12.15
CA VAL A 130 -10.45 -4.73 13.10
C VAL A 130 -10.50 -4.07 14.47
N LYS A 131 -10.26 -4.87 15.50
CA LYS A 131 -10.00 -4.38 16.86
C LYS A 131 -8.61 -3.74 16.93
N GLU A 132 -8.31 -3.05 18.03
CA GLU A 132 -6.97 -2.49 18.28
C GLU A 132 -5.86 -3.56 18.31
N THR A 133 -6.22 -4.83 18.54
CA THR A 133 -5.35 -6.02 18.50
C THR A 133 -5.11 -6.55 17.08
N LEU A 134 -5.68 -5.88 16.07
CA LEU A 134 -5.73 -6.28 14.66
C LEU A 134 -6.45 -7.60 14.36
N GLN A 135 -7.19 -8.14 15.34
CA GLN A 135 -8.13 -9.21 15.07
C GLN A 135 -9.31 -8.65 14.29
N VAL A 136 -9.75 -9.39 13.28
CA VAL A 136 -10.98 -9.06 12.54
C VAL A 136 -12.14 -8.99 13.52
N GLU A 137 -12.96 -7.94 13.38
CA GLU A 137 -14.10 -7.70 14.25
C GLU A 137 -15.24 -8.65 13.89
N HIS A 138 -15.13 -9.87 14.40
CA HIS A 138 -16.11 -10.92 14.20
C HIS A 138 -16.41 -11.63 15.52
N TRP A 139 -17.70 -11.95 15.75
CA TRP A 139 -18.17 -12.56 17.00
C TRP A 139 -17.61 -13.98 17.22
N ARG A 140 -17.55 -14.79 16.15
CA ARG A 140 -17.01 -16.17 16.14
C ARG A 140 -15.48 -16.26 15.95
N TYR A 141 -14.94 -15.63 14.91
CA TYR A 141 -13.56 -15.81 14.49
C TYR A 141 -12.59 -14.92 15.27
N ARG A 142 -12.04 -15.45 16.36
CA ARG A 142 -11.04 -14.75 17.19
C ARG A 142 -9.59 -14.97 16.73
N HIS A 143 -9.35 -15.83 15.76
CA HIS A 143 -8.00 -16.20 15.30
C HIS A 143 -7.64 -15.58 13.93
N ILE A 144 -8.54 -14.77 13.34
CA ILE A 144 -8.30 -14.10 12.06
C ILE A 144 -7.81 -12.68 12.33
N PHE A 145 -6.73 -12.30 11.64
CA PHE A 145 -6.12 -10.98 11.76
C PHE A 145 -6.06 -10.31 10.39
N ALA A 146 -6.13 -8.98 10.36
CA ALA A 146 -5.93 -8.18 9.15
C ALA A 146 -5.06 -6.95 9.49
N GLY A 147 -4.23 -6.55 8.54
CA GLY A 147 -3.30 -5.42 8.69
C GLY A 147 -3.04 -4.71 7.37
N GLY A 148 -2.49 -3.50 7.43
CA GLY A 148 -2.14 -2.71 6.25
C GLY A 148 -3.33 -2.05 5.57
N ASP A 149 -3.23 -1.89 4.25
CA ASP A 149 -4.10 -1.05 3.42
C ASP A 149 -5.58 -1.46 3.44
N ILE A 150 -5.87 -2.74 3.71
CA ILE A 150 -7.24 -3.27 3.71
C ILE A 150 -8.03 -2.96 4.99
N THR A 151 -7.39 -2.47 6.05
CA THR A 151 -8.02 -2.29 7.36
C THR A 151 -8.59 -0.89 7.55
N ASN A 152 -9.62 -0.78 8.40
CA ASN A 152 -10.20 0.49 8.84
C ASN A 152 -9.34 1.25 9.87
N VAL A 153 -8.12 0.78 10.18
CA VAL A 153 -7.20 1.47 11.07
C VAL A 153 -6.91 2.87 10.51
N LYS A 154 -7.13 3.88 11.36
CA LYS A 154 -6.89 5.29 11.01
C LYS A 154 -5.39 5.58 11.02
N GLU A 155 -4.76 5.37 9.88
CA GLU A 155 -3.32 5.53 9.68
C GLU A 155 -3.01 5.98 8.25
N GLU A 156 -1.82 6.50 8.03
CA GLU A 156 -1.30 6.65 6.68
C GLU A 156 -0.94 5.26 6.13
N LYS A 157 -1.66 4.83 5.09
CA LYS A 157 -1.47 3.54 4.43
C LYS A 157 -0.13 3.51 3.70
N THR A 158 0.86 2.94 4.38
CA THR A 158 2.25 2.83 3.93
C THR A 158 2.80 1.46 4.24
N ALA A 159 3.88 1.07 3.55
CA ALA A 159 4.65 -0.12 3.88
C ALA A 159 5.07 -0.15 5.35
N TYR A 160 5.53 0.99 5.90
CA TYR A 160 5.93 1.10 7.30
C TYR A 160 4.78 0.80 8.28
N ALA A 161 3.60 1.39 8.06
CA ALA A 161 2.41 1.12 8.86
C ALA A 161 2.00 -0.36 8.75
N ALA A 162 2.02 -0.92 7.54
CA ALA A 162 1.75 -2.35 7.32
C ALA A 162 2.77 -3.25 8.04
N THR A 163 4.03 -2.85 8.16
CA THR A 163 5.03 -3.60 8.95
C THR A 163 4.76 -3.55 10.44
N ILE A 164 4.42 -2.38 10.99
CA ILE A 164 4.00 -2.25 12.40
C ILE A 164 2.79 -3.17 12.66
N ALA A 165 1.82 -3.17 11.74
CA ALA A 165 0.69 -4.07 11.79
C ALA A 165 1.12 -5.55 11.79
N GLY A 166 2.02 -5.95 10.89
CA GLY A 166 2.56 -7.31 10.84
C GLY A 166 3.26 -7.74 12.14
N VAL A 167 4.08 -6.87 12.74
CA VAL A 167 4.75 -7.13 14.03
C VAL A 167 3.72 -7.34 15.15
N CYS A 168 2.68 -6.50 15.21
CA CYS A 168 1.59 -6.63 16.17
C CYS A 168 0.83 -7.95 15.99
N ILE A 169 0.43 -8.28 14.76
CA ILE A 169 -0.29 -9.53 14.43
C ILE A 169 0.55 -10.75 14.83
N ALA A 170 1.81 -10.82 14.40
CA ALA A 170 2.68 -11.96 14.71
C ALA A 170 2.87 -12.14 16.22
N ARG A 171 3.01 -11.04 16.97
CA ARG A 171 3.07 -11.07 18.43
C ARG A 171 1.77 -11.58 19.03
N ASN A 172 0.61 -11.17 18.51
CA ASN A 172 -0.69 -11.59 19.01
C ASN A 172 -0.98 -13.06 18.72
N ILE A 173 -0.58 -13.58 17.55
CA ILE A 173 -0.61 -15.02 17.26
C ILE A 173 0.21 -15.78 18.31
N CYS A 174 1.46 -15.39 18.55
CA CYS A 174 2.30 -16.03 19.56
C CYS A 174 1.75 -15.95 20.99
N ARG A 175 0.93 -14.94 21.29
CA ARG A 175 0.26 -14.80 22.59
C ARG A 175 -0.92 -15.74 22.71
N LEU A 176 -1.76 -15.82 21.67
CA LEU A 176 -2.89 -16.74 21.63
C LEU A 176 -2.43 -18.20 21.77
N GLU A 177 -1.38 -18.60 21.05
CA GLU A 177 -0.79 -19.95 21.16
C GLU A 177 -0.28 -20.29 22.57
N LYS A 178 0.03 -19.26 23.37
CA LYS A 178 0.50 -19.40 24.76
C LYS A 178 -0.62 -19.20 25.79
N GLY A 179 -1.89 -19.19 25.36
CA GLY A 179 -3.04 -18.92 26.21
C GLY A 179 -3.07 -17.50 26.80
N LYS A 180 -2.43 -16.53 26.14
CA LYS A 180 -2.35 -15.14 26.59
C LYS A 180 -3.23 -14.24 25.73
N GLU A 181 -3.88 -13.28 26.39
CA GLU A 181 -4.71 -12.27 25.70
C GLU A 181 -3.91 -11.44 24.69
N PRO A 182 -4.44 -11.17 23.49
CA PRO A 182 -3.85 -10.25 22.51
C PRO A 182 -3.62 -8.84 23.09
N VAL A 183 -2.73 -8.09 22.46
CA VAL A 183 -2.37 -6.73 22.88
C VAL A 183 -2.59 -5.74 21.74
N ALA A 184 -3.07 -4.56 22.09
CA ALA A 184 -3.33 -3.49 21.13
C ALA A 184 -2.03 -2.96 20.51
N GLN A 185 -2.11 -2.51 19.26
CA GLN A 185 -1.05 -1.67 18.67
C GLN A 185 -0.76 -0.47 19.57
N GLY A 186 0.51 -0.02 19.60
CA GLY A 186 0.93 1.08 20.49
C GLY A 186 1.09 0.73 21.96
N THR A 187 0.82 -0.51 22.38
CA THR A 187 0.91 -0.93 23.79
C THR A 187 1.98 -1.99 24.03
N LYS A 188 2.47 -2.09 25.27
CA LYS A 188 3.37 -3.17 25.73
C LYS A 188 4.61 -3.36 24.83
N GLY A 189 5.16 -2.27 24.30
CA GLY A 189 6.33 -2.28 23.41
C GLY A 189 6.02 -2.59 21.94
N LEU A 190 4.77 -2.42 21.51
CA LEU A 190 4.38 -2.28 20.10
C LEU A 190 4.29 -0.79 19.75
N ILE A 191 4.56 -0.46 18.49
CA ILE A 191 4.44 0.90 17.97
C ILE A 191 2.99 1.18 17.59
N ALA A 192 2.55 2.43 17.79
CA ALA A 192 1.22 2.89 17.41
C ALA A 192 1.15 3.16 15.90
N PRO A 193 -0.04 3.01 15.28
CA PRO A 193 -0.19 3.28 13.85
C PRO A 193 0.11 4.76 13.54
N PRO A 194 0.91 5.07 12.51
CA PRO A 194 1.25 6.45 12.19
C PRO A 194 0.08 7.16 11.49
N CYS A 195 -0.47 8.21 12.10
CA CYS A 195 -1.60 8.96 11.52
C CYS A 195 -1.21 9.93 10.40
N LYS A 196 0.08 10.06 10.09
CA LYS A 196 0.61 11.00 9.09
C LYS A 196 1.74 10.32 8.31
N PRO A 197 1.98 10.73 7.05
CA PRO A 197 3.16 10.29 6.32
C PRO A 197 4.43 10.61 7.11
N LEU A 198 5.44 9.71 7.06
CA LEU A 198 6.69 9.78 7.85
C LEU A 198 7.53 11.06 7.63
N HIS A 199 7.13 11.96 6.74
CA HIS A 199 7.82 13.21 6.49
C HIS A 199 7.71 14.16 7.69
N GLY A 200 8.72 14.12 8.56
CA GLY A 200 8.99 15.16 9.55
C GLY A 200 8.48 14.88 10.96
N ILE A 201 8.16 13.64 11.32
CA ILE A 201 7.85 13.29 12.72
C ILE A 201 9.10 12.77 13.40
N SER A 202 9.79 13.65 14.12
CA SER A 202 10.92 13.28 15.00
C SER A 202 10.50 12.46 16.21
N ALA A 203 9.20 12.35 16.51
CA ALA A 203 8.69 11.73 17.73
C ALA A 203 8.18 10.29 17.59
N GLN A 204 8.06 9.75 16.37
CA GLN A 204 7.36 8.48 16.11
C GLN A 204 8.10 7.58 15.12
N GLY A 205 9.43 7.45 15.28
CA GLY A 205 10.17 6.38 14.62
C GLY A 205 10.77 6.74 13.26
N GLY A 206 11.25 7.98 13.08
CA GLY A 206 12.40 8.16 12.20
C GLY A 206 13.52 7.25 12.71
N ILE A 207 13.95 6.30 11.89
CA ILE A 207 15.01 5.37 12.27
C ILE A 207 16.32 6.16 12.21
N GLU A 208 16.85 6.45 13.40
CA GLU A 208 18.01 7.29 13.73
C GLU A 208 17.78 8.81 13.72
N ASP A 209 18.31 9.45 14.77
CA ASP A 209 18.30 10.89 15.00
C ASP A 209 19.12 11.57 13.89
N LEU A 210 18.45 12.05 12.85
CA LEU A 210 19.09 12.85 11.81
C LEU A 210 19.67 14.11 12.45
N ASN A 211 20.97 14.33 12.27
CA ASN A 211 21.66 15.52 12.75
C ASN A 211 20.96 16.78 12.23
N LEU A 212 21.05 17.89 12.98
CA LEU A 212 20.38 19.16 12.64
C LEU A 212 20.69 19.64 11.20
N PHE A 213 21.87 19.26 10.70
CA PHE A 213 22.34 19.51 9.34
C PHE A 213 21.61 18.65 8.29
N GLU A 214 21.41 17.36 8.56
CA GLU A 214 20.67 16.41 7.70
C GLU A 214 19.17 16.76 7.65
N ARG A 215 18.60 17.25 8.76
CA ARG A 215 17.24 17.80 8.82
C ARG A 215 17.06 19.02 7.90
N ARG A 216 18.07 19.91 7.83
CA ARG A 216 18.07 21.09 6.95
C ARG A 216 18.24 20.72 5.47
N LEU A 217 18.95 19.62 5.19
CA LEU A 217 19.29 19.16 3.84
C LEU A 217 18.28 18.18 3.23
N SER A 218 17.32 17.64 4.00
CA SER A 218 16.26 16.70 3.56
C SER A 218 15.35 17.18 2.41
N PHE A 219 15.47 18.44 2.00
CA PHE A 219 14.64 19.10 1.00
C PHE A 219 15.36 19.46 -0.30
N MET A 220 16.62 19.04 -0.49
CA MET A 220 17.34 19.26 -1.75
C MET A 220 17.29 18.02 -2.66
N SER A 221 17.35 18.25 -3.97
CA SER A 221 17.00 17.32 -5.05
C SER A 221 17.76 15.99 -5.13
N HIS A 222 18.86 15.85 -4.36
CA HIS A 222 19.66 14.61 -4.28
C HIS A 222 19.44 13.86 -2.95
N THR A 223 18.96 14.53 -1.91
CA THR A 223 18.81 13.96 -0.56
C THR A 223 17.45 13.32 -0.32
N TRP A 224 16.39 13.67 -1.06
CA TRP A 224 15.10 12.96 -0.96
C TRP A 224 15.19 11.54 -1.52
N GLU A 225 15.93 11.37 -2.62
CA GLU A 225 16.29 10.08 -3.19
C GLU A 225 17.24 9.31 -2.26
N ALA A 226 18.24 9.97 -1.67
CA ALA A 226 19.13 9.34 -0.68
C ALA A 226 18.40 8.95 0.61
N LEU A 227 17.43 9.74 1.08
CA LEU A 227 16.63 9.46 2.28
C LEU A 227 15.61 8.35 2.02
N LYS A 228 14.98 8.34 0.84
CA LYS A 228 14.13 7.24 0.38
C LYS A 228 14.95 5.96 0.25
N PHE A 229 16.11 6.02 -0.40
CA PHE A 229 17.03 4.90 -0.56
C PHE A 229 17.60 4.41 0.78
N PHE A 230 17.91 5.32 1.71
CA PHE A 230 18.34 4.99 3.06
C PHE A 230 17.21 4.33 3.84
N ASN A 231 16.01 4.91 3.85
CA ASN A 231 14.84 4.32 4.49
C ASN A 231 14.50 2.95 3.89
N GLU A 232 14.56 2.80 2.57
CA GLU A 232 14.36 1.53 1.88
C GLU A 232 15.45 0.53 2.25
N LYS A 233 16.74 0.90 2.23
CA LYS A 233 17.84 0.02 2.66
C LYS A 233 17.73 -0.40 4.12
N GLN A 234 17.39 0.52 5.01
CA GLN A 234 17.18 0.22 6.43
C GLN A 234 15.97 -0.68 6.61
N TYR A 235 14.88 -0.41 5.89
CA TYR A 235 13.69 -1.25 5.87
C TYR A 235 14.01 -2.67 5.37
N PHE A 236 14.72 -2.80 4.25
CA PHE A 236 15.21 -4.08 3.73
C PHE A 236 16.14 -4.77 4.72
N LYS A 237 17.04 -4.03 5.37
CA LYS A 237 17.94 -4.56 6.40
C LYS A 237 17.13 -5.09 7.60
N ILE A 238 16.09 -4.39 8.04
CA ILE A 238 15.22 -4.84 9.14
C ILE A 238 14.48 -6.13 8.76
N ILE A 239 13.92 -6.19 7.54
CA ILE A 239 13.23 -7.39 7.04
C ILE A 239 14.19 -8.57 6.92
N GLN A 240 15.35 -8.37 6.28
CA GLN A 240 16.32 -9.42 6.00
C GLN A 240 17.03 -9.93 7.27
N SER A 241 17.43 -9.01 8.15
CA SER A 241 18.11 -9.38 9.40
C SER A 241 17.17 -9.97 10.44
N LYS A 242 15.85 -9.91 10.22
CA LYS A 242 14.80 -10.21 11.23
C LYS A 242 14.99 -9.43 12.54
N ASN A 243 15.79 -8.36 12.54
CA ASN A 243 16.06 -7.54 13.71
C ASN A 243 14.97 -6.48 13.85
N PHE A 244 13.78 -6.94 14.25
CA PHE A 244 12.62 -6.07 14.41
C PHE A 244 12.71 -5.15 15.63
N GLY A 245 13.79 -5.19 16.43
CA GLY A 245 13.94 -4.40 17.67
C GLY A 245 13.67 -2.90 17.50
N ILE A 246 13.87 -2.36 16.29
CA ILE A 246 13.59 -0.96 15.92
C ILE A 246 12.08 -0.69 15.71
N ILE A 247 11.32 -1.70 15.28
CA ILE A 247 9.87 -1.64 14.99
C ILE A 247 9.04 -2.28 16.14
N GLY A 248 9.69 -2.90 17.12
CA GLY A 248 9.10 -3.49 18.31
C GLY A 248 9.79 -4.78 18.74
N ARG A 249 9.32 -5.41 19.82
CA ARG A 249 9.91 -6.68 20.26
C ARG A 249 9.54 -7.80 19.28
N ALA A 250 10.55 -8.38 18.61
CA ALA A 250 10.37 -9.52 17.72
C ALA A 250 9.63 -10.67 18.45
N PRO A 251 8.63 -11.32 17.82
CA PRO A 251 8.01 -12.51 18.38
C PRO A 251 9.03 -13.63 18.50
N LYS A 252 8.99 -14.39 19.60
CA LYS A 252 9.78 -15.63 19.71
C LYS A 252 9.23 -16.65 18.70
N THR A 253 10.11 -17.35 17.99
CA THR A 253 9.74 -18.52 17.17
C THR A 253 8.93 -19.48 18.02
N LEU A 254 7.79 -19.93 17.48
CA LEU A 254 7.02 -21.01 18.09
C LEU A 254 7.72 -22.32 17.74
N GLU A 255 8.20 -23.04 18.76
CA GLU A 255 8.60 -24.43 18.56
C GLU A 255 7.32 -25.23 18.35
N MET A 256 7.23 -25.95 17.22
CA MET A 256 6.13 -26.87 17.02
C MET A 256 6.33 -28.00 18.03
N THR A 257 5.49 -28.04 19.06
CA THR A 257 5.37 -29.23 19.90
C THR A 257 5.01 -30.36 18.96
N THR A 258 5.86 -31.38 18.86
CA THR A 258 5.55 -32.62 18.15
C THR A 258 4.31 -33.18 18.82
N GLN A 259 3.13 -32.91 18.26
CA GLN A 259 1.92 -33.58 18.71
C GLN A 259 2.16 -35.05 18.42
N GLN A 260 2.29 -35.85 19.48
CA GLN A 260 2.12 -37.29 19.38
C GLN A 260 0.80 -37.50 18.62
N SER A 261 0.92 -38.20 17.50
CA SER A 261 -0.19 -38.56 16.64
C SER A 261 -1.11 -39.52 17.38
N ASP A 262 -2.01 -39.00 18.20
CA ASP A 262 -3.23 -39.72 18.52
C ASP A 262 -4.14 -39.58 17.29
N GLY A 263 -4.25 -40.70 16.59
CA GLY A 263 -4.88 -40.81 15.28
C GLY A 263 -6.30 -40.27 15.25
N SER A 264 -6.46 -39.04 14.78
CA SER A 264 -7.69 -38.58 14.16
C SER A 264 -7.39 -38.24 12.71
N THR A 265 -7.74 -39.19 11.85
CA THR A 265 -7.64 -39.11 10.40
C THR A 265 -8.48 -37.92 9.91
N PHE A 266 -7.83 -36.88 9.40
CA PHE A 266 -8.51 -35.94 8.51
C PHE A 266 -9.05 -36.73 7.30
N PRO A 267 -10.31 -36.56 6.89
CA PRO A 267 -10.83 -37.28 5.74
C PRO A 267 -10.09 -36.79 4.49
N SER A 268 -9.31 -37.69 3.91
CA SER A 268 -8.69 -37.49 2.61
C SER A 268 -9.79 -37.23 1.58
N SER A 269 -9.60 -36.17 0.80
CA SER A 269 -10.39 -35.86 -0.38
C SER A 269 -10.49 -37.10 -1.26
N ARG A 270 -11.70 -37.67 -1.39
CA ARG A 270 -11.95 -38.71 -2.38
C ARG A 270 -11.73 -38.11 -3.77
N ASN A 271 -10.89 -38.79 -4.54
CA ASN A 271 -10.71 -38.58 -5.98
C ASN A 271 -12.09 -38.51 -6.65
N CYS A 272 -12.42 -37.36 -7.23
CA CYS A 272 -13.53 -37.23 -8.15
C CYS A 272 -13.02 -37.63 -9.54
N SER A 273 -13.26 -38.88 -9.90
CA SER A 273 -13.09 -39.39 -11.25
C SER A 273 -14.08 -38.66 -12.16
N ILE A 274 -13.57 -37.93 -13.15
CA ILE A 274 -14.38 -37.34 -14.21
C ILE A 274 -14.72 -38.48 -15.18
N ASP A 275 -15.93 -39.02 -15.07
CA ASP A 275 -16.51 -39.89 -16.08
C ASP A 275 -16.84 -39.04 -17.32
N LYS A 276 -16.08 -39.28 -18.40
CA LYS A 276 -16.45 -38.86 -19.76
C LYS A 276 -17.55 -39.80 -20.27
N ALA A 277 -18.81 -39.41 -20.11
CA ALA A 277 -19.89 -39.94 -20.94
C ALA A 277 -21.06 -38.95 -21.01
N ASN A 278 -21.59 -38.78 -22.22
CA ASN A 278 -22.76 -38.01 -22.65
C ASN A 278 -22.58 -36.54 -23.03
N GLU A 279 -21.92 -36.34 -24.19
CA GLU A 279 -22.47 -35.48 -25.23
C GLU A 279 -23.84 -36.00 -25.71
N ASN A 280 -24.72 -35.07 -26.12
CA ASN A 280 -26.04 -35.23 -26.74
C ASN A 280 -27.28 -35.36 -25.85
N ARG A 281 -27.85 -34.20 -25.47
CA ARG A 281 -29.29 -33.85 -25.34
C ARG A 281 -29.35 -32.54 -24.52
N VAL A 282 -29.97 -31.43 -24.87
CA VAL A 282 -31.08 -31.10 -25.79
C VAL A 282 -30.96 -29.59 -26.11
N MET A 283 -31.07 -29.25 -27.39
CA MET A 283 -31.56 -27.95 -27.86
C MET A 283 -33.04 -27.82 -27.49
N GLN A 284 -33.39 -26.86 -26.63
CA GLN A 284 -34.63 -26.08 -26.66
C GLN A 284 -34.52 -24.89 -25.72
#